data_AF-Q22CR3-F1
#
_entry.id   AF-Q22CR3-F1
#
_cell.length_a   1.000
_cell.length_b   1.000
_cell.length_c   1.000
_cell.angle_alpha   90.00
_cell.angle_beta   90.00
_cell.angle_gamma   90.00
#
_symmetry.space_group_name_H-M   'P 1'
#
loop_
_entity.id
_entity.type
_entity.pdbx_description
1 polymer ?
#
loop_
_entity_poly.entity_id
_entity_poly.type
_entity_poly.pdbx_seq_one_letter_code
_entity_poly.pdbx_strand_id
1 'polypeptide(L)'
;MKSLKPILYLLLVNQIFAIGQDVRCSGTTCTTPGTCGATPTVPSGLSWQNGSTNELCAINNCPAGGTSSGLTGASDLFCQSCPGTPDGSIPAKYANVAQTGCVAVFDSCGNSRALNSWTDHDCLGCYGPSLQYARTDKTGCQANVPMDKGNEVPCAGLASPGASCSSQGFCPDPPTVPANLKWMSAGASGKCVIGDCPPDGTNSGLVGASDLFCQSCPGTSNGSAKAIYANSAKNACVASSYTCGSSRPDHTWTNADCLICNGPSVQYAKTDRTGCLVNPPPIPGFDVTCSTLPSECKDVCPNAPKGLSWQIGSTQGKCNIQVCPSAGTDSGIQGASDLFCQSCPGTPKGPIKAVYANFDMTACVASSATCNDFTRPSCTWNDNDCLTCYGQTKQYATEDKCRCQSTPSTSSSSQSSQKILVSTIILISSSLLF
;
A
#
# COMPACT_ATOMS: atom_id res chain seq x y z
N MET A 1 22.47 25.72 59.01
CA MET A 1 22.04 25.73 57.60
C MET A 1 22.71 26.90 56.89
N LYS A 2 23.87 26.69 56.25
CA LYS A 2 24.56 27.73 55.47
C LYS A 2 25.02 27.16 54.14
N SER A 3 24.36 27.66 53.09
CA SER A 3 24.85 27.97 51.75
C SER A 3 25.91 27.04 51.15
N LEU A 4 25.44 26.08 50.35
CA LEU A 4 26.24 25.39 49.34
C LEU A 4 25.54 25.57 47.98
N LYS A 5 25.59 26.77 47.39
CA LYS A 5 25.12 27.07 46.02
C LYS A 5 25.65 28.45 45.57
N PRO A 6 26.90 28.53 45.07
CA PRO A 6 27.11 29.34 43.87
C PRO A 6 28.12 28.75 42.86
N ILE A 7 28.76 27.61 43.11
CA ILE A 7 29.83 27.10 42.23
C ILE A 7 29.28 26.29 41.03
N LEU A 8 28.05 25.78 41.10
CA LEU A 8 27.46 25.03 39.98
C LEU A 8 26.94 25.94 38.84
N TYR A 9 26.84 27.25 39.05
CA TYR A 9 26.32 28.19 38.02
C TYR A 9 27.41 28.77 37.10
N LEU A 10 28.69 28.71 37.50
CA LEU A 10 29.82 29.18 36.66
C LEU A 10 30.38 28.10 35.72
N LEU A 11 29.96 26.84 35.86
CA LEU A 11 30.38 25.73 34.98
C LEU A 11 29.43 25.51 33.79
N LEU A 12 28.38 26.33 33.62
CA LEU A 12 27.37 26.19 32.56
C LEU A 12 27.52 27.19 31.40
N VAL A 13 28.56 28.03 31.36
CA VAL A 13 28.79 28.99 30.25
C VAL A 13 30.19 28.89 29.63
N ASN A 14 30.78 27.70 29.63
CA ASN A 14 31.76 27.39 28.59
C ASN A 14 30.98 27.00 27.34
N GLN A 15 30.48 27.99 26.61
CA GLN A 15 30.06 27.77 25.23
C GLN A 15 31.31 27.35 24.47
N ILE A 16 31.40 26.06 24.12
CA ILE A 16 32.53 25.50 23.36
C ILE A 16 32.39 26.05 21.94
N PHE A 17 33.03 27.18 21.65
CA PHE A 17 33.08 27.71 20.30
C PHE A 17 33.96 26.82 19.42
N ALA A 18 33.49 26.52 18.22
CA ALA A 18 34.25 25.79 17.20
C ALA A 18 34.67 26.74 16.09
N ILE A 19 35.82 26.49 15.47
CA ILE A 19 36.19 27.16 14.23
C ILE A 19 35.20 26.71 13.15
N GLY A 20 34.70 27.68 12.37
CA GLY A 20 33.80 27.42 11.27
C GLY A 20 34.43 26.66 10.12
N GLN A 21 33.59 26.14 9.25
CA GLN A 21 33.98 25.51 8.01
C GLN A 21 34.55 26.56 7.05
N ASP A 22 35.49 26.12 6.22
CA ASP A 22 36.08 26.96 5.18
C ASP A 22 35.07 27.26 4.08
N VAL A 23 34.95 28.54 3.73
CA VAL A 23 34.10 29.06 2.65
C VAL A 23 34.90 29.98 1.73
N ARG A 24 34.45 30.11 0.48
CA ARG A 24 35.04 31.03 -0.49
C ARG A 24 34.40 32.41 -0.39
N CYS A 25 35.22 33.44 -0.22
CA CYS A 25 34.82 34.84 -0.24
C CYS A 25 35.26 35.55 -1.53
N SER A 26 34.90 36.82 -1.71
CA SER A 26 35.21 37.58 -2.93
C SER A 26 36.67 38.01 -3.07
N GLY A 27 37.52 37.74 -2.08
CA GLY A 27 38.93 38.15 -2.04
C GLY A 27 39.78 37.19 -1.20
N THR A 28 41.10 37.39 -1.24
CA THR A 28 42.09 36.43 -0.71
C THR A 28 42.44 36.63 0.78
N THR A 29 41.99 37.73 1.39
CA THR A 29 42.23 38.05 2.81
C THR A 29 40.91 38.27 3.54
N CYS A 30 40.63 37.40 4.51
CA CYS A 30 39.29 37.28 5.11
C CYS A 30 38.99 38.36 6.15
N THR A 31 40.02 38.98 6.72
CA THR A 31 39.91 40.00 7.77
C THR A 31 39.62 41.40 7.25
N THR A 32 39.65 41.60 5.92
CA THR A 32 39.37 42.89 5.31
C THR A 32 37.85 43.10 5.23
N PRO A 33 37.30 44.18 5.83
CA PRO A 33 35.87 44.47 5.73
C PRO A 33 35.41 44.53 4.27
N GLY A 34 34.33 43.80 3.94
CA GLY A 34 33.76 43.72 2.59
C GLY A 34 34.15 42.48 1.79
N THR A 35 35.16 41.71 2.20
CA THR A 35 35.59 40.49 1.48
C THR A 35 34.63 39.31 1.68
N CYS A 36 34.17 39.05 2.92
CA CYS A 36 33.23 37.97 3.24
C CYS A 36 31.85 38.47 3.70
N GLY A 37 31.55 39.75 3.46
CA GLY A 37 30.40 40.43 4.05
C GLY A 37 30.55 40.65 5.57
N ALA A 38 29.56 41.32 6.17
CA ALA A 38 29.53 41.52 7.62
C ALA A 38 29.18 40.21 8.34
N THR A 39 29.78 39.99 9.52
CA THR A 39 29.36 38.91 10.42
C THR A 39 28.05 39.29 11.14
N PRO A 40 27.27 38.31 11.61
CA PRO A 40 26.12 38.58 12.46
C PRO A 40 26.52 39.40 13.69
N THR A 41 25.69 40.36 14.09
CA THR A 41 25.95 41.19 15.28
C THR A 41 25.63 40.45 16.59
N VAL A 42 24.82 39.40 16.50
CA VAL A 42 24.48 38.50 17.61
C VAL A 42 24.73 37.06 17.15
N PRO A 43 25.43 36.23 17.96
CA PRO A 43 26.16 36.61 19.17
C PRO A 43 27.39 37.50 18.88
N SER A 44 27.81 38.30 19.86
CA SER A 44 29.01 39.16 19.72
C SER A 44 30.30 38.34 19.67
N GLY A 45 31.33 38.86 19.00
CA GLY A 45 32.66 38.23 18.94
C GLY A 45 32.91 37.33 17.72
N LEU A 46 31.99 37.35 16.75
CA LEU A 46 32.14 36.69 15.47
C LEU A 46 33.00 37.53 14.52
N SER A 47 34.11 36.98 14.05
CA SER A 47 34.94 37.59 13.02
C SER A 47 35.43 36.57 12.01
N TRP A 48 35.55 37.00 10.76
CA TRP A 48 36.22 36.24 9.72
C TRP A 48 37.71 36.12 10.00
N GLN A 49 38.25 34.93 9.77
CA GLN A 49 39.67 34.62 9.80
C GLN A 49 40.04 33.85 8.53
N ASN A 50 41.34 33.80 8.22
CA ASN A 50 41.83 32.96 7.13
C ASN A 50 41.58 31.48 7.46
N GLY A 51 41.12 30.73 6.46
CA GLY A 51 40.81 29.31 6.56
C GLY A 51 42.05 28.42 6.44
N SER A 52 41.83 27.13 6.17
CA SER A 52 42.91 26.13 6.10
C SER A 52 43.82 26.28 4.88
N THR A 53 43.36 26.92 3.81
CA THR A 53 44.16 27.24 2.62
C THR A 53 44.07 28.72 2.28
N ASN A 54 45.08 29.21 1.52
CA ASN A 54 44.99 30.52 0.88
C ASN A 54 43.68 30.60 0.09
N GLU A 55 43.00 31.75 0.13
CA GLU A 55 41.70 32.03 -0.53
C GLU A 55 40.44 31.47 0.15
N LEU A 56 40.56 30.73 1.26
CA LEU A 56 39.43 30.30 2.06
C LEU A 56 39.33 31.09 3.37
N CYS A 57 38.11 31.24 3.86
CA CYS A 57 37.78 31.99 5.05
C CYS A 57 36.91 31.15 5.98
N ALA A 58 37.06 31.34 7.28
CA ALA A 58 36.23 30.69 8.28
C ALA A 58 35.82 31.70 9.36
N ILE A 59 34.73 31.43 10.07
CA ILE A 59 34.37 32.18 11.28
C ILE A 59 35.17 31.63 12.45
N ASN A 60 35.77 32.52 13.24
CA ASN A 60 36.63 32.13 14.36
C ASN A 60 35.90 31.37 15.49
N ASN A 61 34.63 31.71 15.74
CA ASN A 61 33.88 31.25 16.91
C ASN A 61 32.42 30.89 16.58
N CYS A 62 32.18 29.82 15.82
CA CYS A 62 30.82 29.35 15.56
C CYS A 62 30.12 28.95 16.88
N PRO A 63 28.86 29.39 17.11
CA PRO A 63 28.12 29.08 18.34
C PRO A 63 27.84 27.58 18.50
N ALA A 64 28.24 27.00 19.65
CA ALA A 64 27.99 25.58 19.98
C ALA A 64 26.50 25.24 20.11
N GLY A 65 25.67 26.22 20.48
CA GLY A 65 24.21 26.07 20.60
C GLY A 65 23.47 25.97 19.25
N GLY A 66 24.21 25.99 18.13
CA GLY A 66 23.67 26.01 16.79
C GLY A 66 23.37 27.43 16.29
N THR A 67 23.31 27.59 14.98
CA THR A 67 23.03 28.87 14.28
C THR A 67 21.62 28.93 13.71
N SER A 68 20.73 28.01 14.09
CA SER A 68 19.37 27.93 13.55
C SER A 68 18.44 29.06 14.00
N SER A 69 18.79 29.82 15.05
CA SER A 69 17.99 30.96 15.52
C SER A 69 18.82 31.93 16.37
N GLY A 70 18.26 33.10 16.70
CA GLY A 70 18.86 34.07 17.62
C GLY A 70 19.99 34.91 17.01
N LEU A 71 20.20 34.83 15.70
CA LEU A 71 21.16 35.66 14.98
C LEU A 71 20.56 37.02 14.61
N THR A 72 21.40 37.95 14.23
CA THR A 72 20.98 39.21 13.59
C THR A 72 21.98 39.56 12.51
N GLY A 73 21.53 39.56 11.25
CA GLY A 73 22.41 39.79 10.09
C GLY A 73 23.12 38.53 9.59
N ALA A 74 22.50 37.36 9.74
CA ALA A 74 23.00 36.11 9.13
C ALA A 74 23.03 36.20 7.60
N SER A 75 24.11 35.70 7.00
CA SER A 75 24.29 35.58 5.55
C SER A 75 24.54 34.13 5.15
N ASP A 76 24.33 33.79 3.88
CA ASP A 76 24.63 32.44 3.37
C ASP A 76 26.09 32.06 3.56
N LEU A 77 27.02 33.00 3.39
CA LEU A 77 28.45 32.76 3.65
C LEU A 77 28.70 32.43 5.12
N PHE A 78 28.07 33.17 6.03
CA PHE A 78 28.13 32.85 7.46
C PHE A 78 27.54 31.47 7.74
N CYS A 79 26.37 31.14 7.20
CA CYS A 79 25.70 29.86 7.43
C CYS A 79 26.43 28.67 6.79
N GLN A 80 27.21 28.88 5.73
CA GLN A 80 28.10 27.85 5.19
C GLN A 80 29.29 27.58 6.12
N SER A 81 29.82 28.62 6.77
CA SER A 81 30.92 28.47 7.74
C SER A 81 30.42 27.93 9.08
N CYS A 82 29.29 28.43 9.57
CA CYS A 82 28.64 28.00 10.80
C CYS A 82 27.23 27.45 10.50
N PRO A 83 27.10 26.21 10.00
CA PRO A 83 25.80 25.65 9.66
C PRO A 83 24.92 25.39 10.88
N GLY A 84 23.61 25.51 10.68
CA GLY A 84 22.60 25.21 11.69
C GLY A 84 22.37 23.70 11.85
N THR A 85 21.28 23.35 12.53
CA THR A 85 20.82 21.97 12.64
C THR A 85 20.32 21.46 11.28
N PRO A 86 20.87 20.37 10.73
CA PRO A 86 20.40 19.79 9.48
C PRO A 86 19.00 19.17 9.63
N ASP A 87 18.27 19.07 8.52
CA ASP A 87 17.02 18.33 8.42
C ASP A 87 17.23 17.09 7.54
N GLY A 88 17.34 15.92 8.17
CA GLY A 88 17.73 14.68 7.50
C GLY A 88 19.08 14.83 6.80
N SER A 89 19.09 14.70 5.47
CA SER A 89 20.28 14.87 4.62
C SER A 89 20.49 16.30 4.11
N ILE A 90 19.62 17.25 4.47
CA ILE A 90 19.66 18.64 3.99
C ILE A 90 20.45 19.49 4.99
N PRO A 91 21.61 20.06 4.61
CA PRO A 91 22.41 20.89 5.50
C PRO A 91 21.80 22.28 5.68
N ALA A 92 21.83 22.80 6.91
CA ALA A 92 21.35 24.15 7.23
C ALA A 92 22.40 25.24 6.93
N LYS A 93 22.69 25.42 5.65
CA LYS A 93 23.79 26.28 5.15
C LYS A 93 23.35 27.61 4.54
N TYR A 94 22.05 27.92 4.57
CA TYR A 94 21.49 29.15 4.00
C TYR A 94 20.85 30.00 5.08
N ALA A 95 20.98 31.32 4.99
CA ALA A 95 20.31 32.24 5.92
C ALA A 95 18.84 32.39 5.53
N ASN A 96 17.94 32.42 6.51
CA ASN A 96 16.54 32.77 6.27
C ASN A 96 16.40 34.24 5.84
N VAL A 97 15.23 34.61 5.29
CA VAL A 97 15.01 35.97 4.75
C VAL A 97 15.05 37.04 5.85
N ALA A 98 14.67 36.68 7.08
CA ALA A 98 14.78 37.54 8.24
C ALA A 98 16.21 37.73 8.76
N GLN A 99 17.19 36.97 8.25
CA GLN A 99 18.60 36.98 8.68
C GLN A 99 18.77 36.69 10.18
N THR A 100 17.89 35.84 10.73
CA THR A 100 17.85 35.47 12.15
C THR A 100 18.32 34.05 12.43
N GLY A 101 18.57 33.24 11.39
CA GLY A 101 19.01 31.86 11.55
C GLY A 101 19.43 31.20 10.23
N CYS A 102 20.16 30.10 10.37
CA CYS A 102 20.57 29.21 9.28
C CYS A 102 19.58 28.04 9.14
N VAL A 103 19.07 27.81 7.93
CA VAL A 103 17.94 26.92 7.64
C VAL A 103 18.31 25.83 6.64
N ALA A 104 17.76 24.62 6.85
CA ALA A 104 17.95 23.44 6.01
C ALA A 104 16.99 23.47 4.83
N VAL A 105 17.43 24.06 3.72
CA VAL A 105 16.67 24.22 2.47
C VAL A 105 17.51 23.77 1.27
N PHE A 106 16.89 23.47 0.14
CA PHE A 106 17.56 22.94 -1.05
C PHE A 106 18.39 24.00 -1.81
N ASP A 107 18.00 25.26 -1.72
CA ASP A 107 18.66 26.40 -2.37
C ASP A 107 18.54 27.67 -1.52
N SER A 108 19.34 28.69 -1.83
CA SER A 108 19.38 29.96 -1.10
C SER A 108 18.00 30.61 -0.94
N CYS A 109 17.78 31.29 0.18
CA CYS A 109 16.60 32.12 0.41
C CYS A 109 16.71 33.52 -0.22
N GLY A 110 17.88 33.87 -0.75
CA GLY A 110 18.19 35.19 -1.30
C GLY A 110 18.16 35.26 -2.83
N ASN A 111 18.74 36.33 -3.38
CA ASN A 111 18.71 36.66 -4.81
C ASN A 111 19.52 35.71 -5.70
N SER A 112 20.36 34.84 -5.11
CA SER A 112 21.15 33.85 -5.83
C SER A 112 20.41 32.54 -6.11
N ARG A 113 19.17 32.41 -5.64
CA ARG A 113 18.33 31.25 -5.87
C ARG A 113 18.05 31.05 -7.36
N ALA A 114 18.07 29.80 -7.83
CA ALA A 114 17.68 29.49 -9.20
C ALA A 114 16.23 29.93 -9.50
N LEU A 115 15.97 30.42 -10.72
CA LEU A 115 14.62 30.80 -11.14
C LEU A 115 13.69 29.59 -11.11
N ASN A 116 12.45 29.80 -10.65
CA ASN A 116 11.38 28.79 -10.65
C ASN A 116 11.73 27.51 -9.85
N SER A 117 12.48 27.65 -8.76
CA SER A 117 12.95 26.51 -7.94
C SER A 117 12.34 26.45 -6.53
N TRP A 118 11.36 27.30 -6.20
CA TRP A 118 10.74 27.27 -4.86
C TRP A 118 9.97 25.96 -4.63
N THR A 119 10.17 25.37 -3.45
CA THR A 119 9.39 24.25 -2.91
C THR A 119 8.77 24.66 -1.57
N ASP A 120 7.71 23.97 -1.14
CA ASP A 120 7.06 24.25 0.16
C ASP A 120 8.04 24.13 1.32
N HIS A 121 8.92 23.13 1.27
CA HIS A 121 10.01 22.94 2.22
C HIS A 121 10.90 24.19 2.32
N ASP A 122 11.30 24.73 1.16
CA ASP A 122 12.12 25.93 1.13
C ASP A 122 11.37 27.17 1.59
N CYS A 123 10.09 27.29 1.25
CA CYS A 123 9.26 28.40 1.67
C CYS A 123 9.07 28.44 3.19
N LEU A 124 8.76 27.28 3.79
CA LEU A 124 8.69 27.13 5.23
C LEU A 124 10.04 27.43 5.90
N GLY A 125 11.15 26.93 5.37
CA GLY A 125 12.48 27.20 5.91
C GLY A 125 12.89 28.67 5.80
N CYS A 126 12.69 29.30 4.64
CA CYS A 126 13.16 30.65 4.35
C CYS A 126 12.30 31.76 4.97
N TYR A 127 10.98 31.57 5.03
CA TYR A 127 10.03 32.59 5.48
C TYR A 127 9.25 32.19 6.73
N GLY A 128 9.38 30.95 7.20
CA GLY A 128 8.57 30.44 8.28
C GLY A 128 7.09 30.31 7.90
N PRO A 129 6.20 30.14 8.90
CA PRO A 129 4.78 29.89 8.66
C PRO A 129 4.04 31.07 7.99
N SER A 130 4.63 32.26 7.90
CA SER A 130 4.01 33.40 7.20
C SER A 130 3.96 33.25 5.68
N LEU A 131 4.87 32.50 5.06
CA LEU A 131 4.89 32.24 3.62
C LEU A 131 5.39 30.81 3.36
N GLN A 132 4.68 29.81 3.88
CA GLN A 132 5.17 28.43 3.92
C GLN A 132 4.97 27.63 2.63
N TYR A 133 4.30 28.18 1.61
CA TYR A 133 4.00 27.43 0.38
C TYR A 133 4.61 28.08 -0.85
N ALA A 134 5.20 27.29 -1.75
CA ALA A 134 5.75 27.75 -3.02
C ALA A 134 4.65 27.91 -4.05
N ARG A 135 4.57 29.05 -4.73
CA ARG A 135 3.61 29.28 -5.83
C ARG A 135 3.64 28.16 -6.87
N THR A 136 2.53 27.90 -7.56
CA THR A 136 2.44 26.86 -8.61
C THR A 136 3.48 27.07 -9.73
N ASP A 137 3.80 28.32 -10.07
CA ASP A 137 4.84 28.67 -11.06
C ASP A 137 6.28 28.60 -10.50
N LYS A 138 6.43 28.27 -9.21
CA LYS A 138 7.67 28.19 -8.44
C LYS A 138 8.48 29.48 -8.37
N THR A 139 7.87 30.63 -8.70
CA THR A 139 8.55 31.94 -8.74
C THR A 139 8.81 32.54 -7.36
N GLY A 140 8.08 32.07 -6.33
CA GLY A 140 8.19 32.60 -4.98
C GLY A 140 7.32 31.84 -3.98
N CYS A 141 7.21 32.41 -2.77
CA CYS A 141 6.41 31.85 -1.68
C CYS A 141 5.14 32.66 -1.43
N GLN A 142 4.16 32.02 -0.80
CA GLN A 142 2.88 32.59 -0.40
C GLN A 142 2.39 31.98 0.92
N ALA A 143 1.52 32.73 1.60
CA ALA A 143 1.00 32.37 2.92
C ALA A 143 0.00 31.21 2.86
N ASN A 144 -0.77 31.17 1.78
CA ASN A 144 -1.83 30.19 1.55
C ASN A 144 -1.35 29.15 0.53
N VAL A 145 -1.87 27.93 0.58
CA VAL A 145 -1.49 26.88 -0.37
C VAL A 145 -1.77 27.35 -1.81
N PRO A 146 -0.87 27.11 -2.78
CA PRO A 146 -1.15 27.32 -4.19
C PRO A 146 -2.41 26.57 -4.57
N MET A 147 -3.41 27.36 -4.93
CA MET A 147 -4.71 26.87 -5.33
C MET A 147 -4.57 26.34 -6.75
N ASP A 148 -4.38 25.03 -6.89
CA ASP A 148 -4.40 24.40 -8.19
C ASP A 148 -5.84 24.45 -8.71
N LYS A 149 -6.03 25.19 -9.80
CA LYS A 149 -7.28 25.15 -10.55
C LYS A 149 -7.53 23.72 -10.95
N GLY A 150 -8.75 23.25 -10.72
CA GLY A 150 -9.19 21.94 -11.21
C GLY A 150 -9.16 21.82 -12.74
N ASN A 151 -9.54 20.65 -13.22
CA ASN A 151 -9.82 20.46 -14.63
C ASN A 151 -11.11 21.19 -15.01
N GLU A 152 -11.17 21.68 -16.25
CA GLU A 152 -12.39 22.23 -16.81
C GLU A 152 -13.42 21.11 -17.04
N VAL A 153 -14.63 21.30 -16.52
CA VAL A 153 -15.75 20.36 -16.66
C VAL A 153 -17.00 21.07 -17.20
N PRO A 154 -17.84 20.37 -17.99
CA PRO A 154 -19.10 20.94 -18.46
C PRO A 154 -20.16 20.91 -17.35
N CYS A 155 -20.79 22.04 -17.06
CA CYS A 155 -21.99 22.07 -16.22
C CYS A 155 -23.25 22.26 -17.08
N ALA A 156 -24.40 21.78 -16.58
CA ALA A 156 -25.64 21.83 -17.33
C ALA A 156 -26.14 23.28 -17.47
N GLY A 157 -26.75 23.62 -18.62
CA GLY A 157 -27.47 24.89 -18.79
C GLY A 157 -26.63 26.15 -19.05
N LEU A 158 -25.30 26.06 -19.17
CA LEU A 158 -24.43 27.23 -19.37
C LEU A 158 -24.49 27.88 -20.77
N ALA A 159 -25.33 27.38 -21.68
CA ALA A 159 -25.48 27.94 -23.03
C ALA A 159 -26.31 29.25 -23.06
N SER A 160 -26.92 29.66 -21.94
CA SER A 160 -27.74 30.86 -21.85
C SER A 160 -26.92 32.12 -21.56
N PRO A 161 -27.21 33.27 -22.21
CA PRO A 161 -26.56 34.54 -21.90
C PRO A 161 -26.76 34.91 -20.43
N GLY A 162 -25.67 35.15 -19.69
CA GLY A 162 -25.69 35.47 -18.25
C GLY A 162 -25.57 34.27 -17.31
N ALA A 163 -25.45 33.04 -17.84
CA ALA A 163 -25.13 31.87 -17.01
C ALA A 163 -23.70 31.97 -16.48
N SER A 164 -23.53 31.75 -15.17
CA SER A 164 -22.22 31.73 -14.52
C SER A 164 -22.07 30.46 -13.69
N CYS A 165 -20.85 29.94 -13.62
CA CYS A 165 -20.53 28.76 -12.81
C CYS A 165 -20.82 28.96 -11.32
N SER A 166 -20.83 30.21 -10.86
CA SER A 166 -21.14 30.60 -9.49
C SER A 166 -22.64 30.72 -9.19
N SER A 167 -23.51 30.70 -10.20
CA SER A 167 -24.96 30.80 -10.02
C SER A 167 -25.53 29.43 -9.62
N GLN A 168 -26.40 29.40 -8.60
CA GLN A 168 -27.07 28.16 -8.19
C GLN A 168 -27.85 27.52 -9.35
N GLY A 169 -27.70 26.21 -9.52
CA GLY A 169 -28.51 25.40 -10.45
C GLY A 169 -27.81 24.96 -11.75
N PHE A 170 -26.63 25.48 -12.09
CA PHE A 170 -25.89 25.05 -13.29
C PHE A 170 -24.92 23.89 -12.99
N CYS A 171 -24.09 24.04 -11.96
CA CYS A 171 -23.26 22.97 -11.39
C CYS A 171 -23.88 22.47 -10.08
N PRO A 172 -23.68 21.19 -9.69
CA PRO A 172 -23.99 20.73 -8.35
C PRO A 172 -23.18 21.52 -7.33
N ASP A 173 -23.73 21.73 -6.13
CA ASP A 173 -23.00 22.39 -5.06
C ASP A 173 -21.67 21.66 -4.79
N PRO A 174 -20.55 22.39 -4.65
CA PRO A 174 -19.28 21.78 -4.30
C PRO A 174 -19.34 21.19 -2.88
N PRO A 175 -18.40 20.28 -2.53
CA PRO A 175 -18.31 19.77 -1.18
C PRO A 175 -18.24 20.90 -0.15
N THR A 176 -18.89 20.69 0.98
CA THR A 176 -18.86 21.65 2.11
C THR A 176 -17.56 21.58 2.90
N VAL A 177 -16.81 20.49 2.74
CA VAL A 177 -15.48 20.27 3.30
C VAL A 177 -14.54 19.81 2.19
N PRO A 178 -13.33 20.39 2.04
CA PRO A 178 -12.85 21.60 2.72
C PRO A 178 -13.73 22.84 2.49
N ALA A 179 -13.70 23.78 3.43
CA ALA A 179 -14.47 25.01 3.28
C ALA A 179 -13.93 25.86 2.11
N ASN A 180 -14.79 26.71 1.53
CA ASN A 180 -14.48 27.66 0.46
C ASN A 180 -14.36 27.11 -0.97
N LEU A 181 -14.65 25.84 -1.21
CA LEU A 181 -14.73 25.31 -2.57
C LEU A 181 -15.82 26.04 -3.37
N LYS A 182 -15.45 26.60 -4.53
CA LYS A 182 -16.36 27.36 -5.39
C LYS A 182 -16.12 27.04 -6.86
N TRP A 183 -17.22 26.96 -7.61
CA TRP A 183 -17.19 26.92 -9.05
C TRP A 183 -16.87 28.31 -9.62
N MET A 184 -15.94 28.33 -10.57
CA MET A 184 -15.51 29.51 -11.31
C MET A 184 -15.69 29.26 -12.80
N SER A 185 -15.94 30.33 -13.56
CA SER A 185 -15.95 30.26 -15.02
C SER A 185 -14.56 29.88 -15.53
N ALA A 186 -14.51 28.87 -16.39
CA ALA A 186 -13.28 28.46 -17.06
C ALA A 186 -12.97 29.37 -18.27
N GLY A 187 -11.80 29.17 -18.91
CA GLY A 187 -11.41 29.95 -20.09
C GLY A 187 -12.25 29.63 -21.33
N ALA A 188 -12.78 28.41 -21.41
CA ALA A 188 -13.68 27.98 -22.48
C ALA A 188 -15.16 28.26 -22.13
N SER A 189 -15.93 28.76 -23.11
CA SER A 189 -17.37 28.98 -22.98
C SER A 189 -18.10 27.70 -22.56
N GLY A 190 -18.99 27.80 -21.58
CA GLY A 190 -19.81 26.69 -21.10
C GLY A 190 -19.08 25.67 -20.20
N LYS A 191 -17.88 25.98 -19.74
CA LYS A 191 -17.14 25.13 -18.79
C LYS A 191 -16.89 25.84 -17.46
N CYS A 192 -16.81 25.04 -16.40
CA CYS A 192 -16.51 25.48 -15.06
C CYS A 192 -15.30 24.75 -14.51
N VAL A 193 -14.70 25.33 -13.49
CA VAL A 193 -13.57 24.76 -12.76
C VAL A 193 -13.76 25.03 -11.28
N ILE A 194 -13.29 24.14 -10.41
CA ILE A 194 -13.13 24.46 -9.00
C ILE A 194 -11.83 25.25 -8.85
N GLY A 195 -11.94 26.46 -8.30
CA GLY A 195 -10.78 27.36 -8.15
C GLY A 195 -9.70 26.82 -7.22
N ASP A 196 -10.12 26.08 -6.19
CA ASP A 196 -9.29 25.75 -5.03
C ASP A 196 -9.32 24.23 -4.76
N CYS A 197 -8.85 23.41 -5.71
CA CYS A 197 -8.79 21.97 -5.45
C CYS A 197 -7.87 21.65 -4.25
N PRO A 198 -8.25 20.73 -3.35
CA PRO A 198 -7.42 20.40 -2.20
C PRO A 198 -6.04 19.84 -2.60
N PRO A 199 -4.94 20.38 -2.04
CA PRO A 199 -3.56 20.00 -2.37
C PRO A 199 -3.22 18.57 -1.92
N ASP A 200 -3.78 18.14 -0.79
CA ASP A 200 -3.62 16.78 -0.24
C ASP A 200 -4.46 15.73 -1.02
N GLY A 201 -5.10 16.16 -2.12
CA GLY A 201 -5.98 15.37 -2.96
C GLY A 201 -7.40 15.24 -2.41
N THR A 202 -8.29 14.70 -3.23
CA THR A 202 -9.72 14.55 -2.93
C THR A 202 -10.09 13.11 -2.52
N ASN A 203 -9.11 12.35 -2.04
CA ASN A 203 -9.26 10.93 -1.71
C ASN A 203 -10.07 10.66 -0.44
N SER A 204 -10.27 11.66 0.42
CA SER A 204 -11.02 11.52 1.69
C SER A 204 -11.39 12.88 2.28
N GLY A 205 -12.17 12.88 3.36
CA GLY A 205 -12.47 14.08 4.14
C GLY A 205 -13.47 15.05 3.49
N LEU A 206 -14.03 14.69 2.33
CA LEU A 206 -15.05 15.50 1.68
C LEU A 206 -16.41 15.32 2.36
N VAL A 207 -17.29 16.31 2.20
CA VAL A 207 -18.69 16.19 2.59
C VAL A 207 -19.56 16.72 1.47
N GLY A 208 -20.21 15.81 0.73
CA GLY A 208 -21.08 16.15 -0.40
C GLY A 208 -20.37 16.13 -1.75
N ALA A 209 -19.34 15.30 -1.93
CA ALA A 209 -18.71 15.10 -3.22
C ALA A 209 -19.69 14.66 -4.31
N SER A 210 -19.45 15.13 -5.53
CA SER A 210 -20.15 14.74 -6.75
C SER A 210 -19.15 14.32 -7.82
N ASP A 211 -19.58 13.52 -8.79
CA ASP A 211 -18.73 13.14 -9.93
C ASP A 211 -18.20 14.37 -10.67
N LEU A 212 -19.01 15.42 -10.81
CA LEU A 212 -18.58 16.63 -11.49
C LEU A 212 -17.49 17.37 -10.71
N PHE A 213 -17.62 17.43 -9.38
CA PHE A 213 -16.55 17.92 -8.52
C PHE A 213 -15.29 17.06 -8.69
N CYS A 214 -15.40 15.73 -8.63
CA CYS A 214 -14.25 14.82 -8.75
C CYS A 214 -13.61 14.83 -10.13
N GLN A 215 -14.33 15.18 -11.19
CA GLN A 215 -13.75 15.40 -12.51
C GLN A 215 -12.89 16.69 -12.53
N SER A 216 -13.33 17.73 -11.83
CA SER A 216 -12.56 18.98 -11.69
C SER A 216 -11.38 18.81 -10.72
N CYS A 217 -11.61 18.25 -9.53
CA CYS A 217 -10.59 17.94 -8.52
C CYS A 217 -10.44 16.42 -8.34
N PRO A 218 -9.71 15.72 -9.22
CA PRO A 218 -9.55 14.28 -9.14
C PRO A 218 -8.71 13.84 -7.94
N GLY A 219 -9.01 12.63 -7.46
CA GLY A 219 -8.18 11.95 -6.47
C GLY A 219 -6.95 11.30 -7.11
N THR A 220 -6.32 10.39 -6.37
CA THR A 220 -5.19 9.60 -6.85
C THR A 220 -5.66 8.49 -7.80
N SER A 221 -5.15 8.50 -9.03
CA SER A 221 -5.42 7.45 -10.02
C SER A 221 -4.87 6.08 -9.57
N ASN A 222 -5.53 5.00 -10.00
CA ASN A 222 -5.07 3.63 -9.79
C ASN A 222 -4.83 2.96 -11.16
N GLY A 223 -3.58 2.87 -11.57
CA GLY A 223 -3.21 2.42 -12.91
C GLY A 223 -3.81 3.34 -13.98
N SER A 224 -4.60 2.77 -14.88
CA SER A 224 -5.32 3.51 -15.93
C SER A 224 -6.64 4.13 -15.48
N ALA A 225 -7.17 3.75 -14.31
CA ALA A 225 -8.41 4.29 -13.77
C ALA A 225 -8.16 5.65 -13.09
N LYS A 226 -8.87 6.68 -13.53
CA LYS A 226 -8.79 8.02 -12.95
C LYS A 226 -9.76 8.13 -11.78
N ALA A 227 -9.36 8.79 -10.68
CA ALA A 227 -10.20 9.00 -9.51
C ALA A 227 -11.17 10.17 -9.67
N ILE A 228 -12.10 10.04 -10.62
CA ILE A 228 -13.02 11.10 -11.06
C ILE A 228 -14.48 10.88 -10.66
N TYR A 229 -14.77 9.83 -9.89
CA TYR A 229 -16.12 9.52 -9.44
C TYR A 229 -16.24 9.74 -7.94
N ALA A 230 -17.32 10.33 -7.46
CA ALA A 230 -17.58 10.40 -6.03
C ALA A 230 -18.02 9.02 -5.53
N ASN A 231 -17.50 8.59 -4.38
CA ASN A 231 -17.97 7.36 -3.76
C ASN A 231 -19.41 7.51 -3.24
N SER A 232 -20.05 6.39 -2.87
CA SER A 232 -21.45 6.38 -2.45
C SER A 232 -21.70 7.15 -1.14
N ALA A 233 -20.67 7.28 -0.29
CA ALA A 233 -20.69 8.09 0.92
C ALA A 233 -20.47 9.60 0.66
N LYS A 234 -20.15 9.99 -0.57
CA LYS A 234 -19.84 11.37 -0.99
C LYS A 234 -18.75 12.04 -0.16
N ASN A 235 -17.77 11.26 0.27
CA ASN A 235 -16.66 11.72 1.11
C ASN A 235 -15.27 11.54 0.48
N ALA A 236 -15.21 10.99 -0.75
CA ALA A 236 -13.99 10.77 -1.50
C ALA A 236 -14.24 10.75 -3.01
N CYS A 237 -13.23 11.12 -3.79
CA CYS A 237 -13.12 10.88 -5.22
C CYS A 237 -12.31 9.60 -5.45
N VAL A 238 -12.83 8.69 -6.27
CA VAL A 238 -12.35 7.31 -6.35
C VAL A 238 -12.18 6.79 -7.77
N ALA A 239 -11.19 5.92 -7.96
CA ALA A 239 -10.81 5.33 -9.24
C ALA A 239 -11.64 4.08 -9.59
N SER A 240 -12.97 4.22 -9.63
CA SER A 240 -13.85 3.17 -10.14
C SER A 240 -13.85 3.18 -11.68
N SER A 241 -14.21 2.04 -12.28
CA SER A 241 -14.34 1.89 -13.73
C SER A 241 -15.49 2.72 -14.31
N TYR A 242 -16.52 2.98 -13.51
CA TYR A 242 -17.69 3.81 -13.84
C TYR A 242 -18.12 4.59 -12.59
N THR A 243 -19.08 5.52 -12.73
CA THR A 243 -19.68 6.21 -11.59
C THR A 243 -20.17 5.23 -10.51
N CYS A 244 -20.07 5.66 -9.24
CA CYS A 244 -20.66 4.97 -8.10
C CYS A 244 -22.14 5.36 -7.87
N GLY A 245 -22.66 6.30 -8.67
CA GLY A 245 -24.02 6.79 -8.60
C GLY A 245 -25.02 5.99 -9.43
N SER A 246 -26.25 6.52 -9.52
CA SER A 246 -27.38 5.87 -10.21
C SER A 246 -27.26 5.84 -11.74
N SER A 247 -26.36 6.62 -12.33
CA SER A 247 -26.11 6.65 -13.78
C SER A 247 -25.10 5.59 -14.24
N ARG A 248 -24.70 4.67 -13.36
CA ARG A 248 -23.80 3.58 -13.70
C ARG A 248 -24.49 2.64 -14.71
N PRO A 249 -23.82 2.24 -15.80
CA PRO A 249 -24.39 1.25 -16.72
C PRO A 249 -24.67 -0.09 -16.03
N ASP A 250 -25.79 -0.72 -16.36
CA ASP A 250 -26.18 -2.02 -15.82
C ASP A 250 -25.13 -3.10 -16.10
N HIS A 251 -25.04 -4.10 -15.21
CA HIS A 251 -24.16 -5.26 -15.36
C HIS A 251 -22.64 -4.95 -15.40
N THR A 252 -22.23 -3.78 -14.89
CA THR A 252 -20.82 -3.35 -14.89
C THR A 252 -20.13 -3.37 -13.53
N TRP A 253 -20.80 -3.78 -12.44
CA TRP A 253 -20.16 -3.83 -11.13
C TRP A 253 -19.11 -4.94 -11.05
N THR A 254 -17.94 -4.58 -10.52
CA THR A 254 -16.86 -5.52 -10.15
C THR A 254 -16.63 -5.45 -8.63
N ASN A 255 -15.97 -6.46 -8.04
CA ASN A 255 -15.62 -6.42 -6.62
C ASN A 255 -14.72 -5.20 -6.30
N ALA A 256 -13.79 -4.86 -7.19
CA ALA A 256 -12.94 -3.69 -7.03
C ALA A 256 -13.77 -2.40 -6.99
N ASP A 257 -14.74 -2.26 -7.88
CA ASP A 257 -15.65 -1.11 -7.88
C ASP A 257 -16.52 -1.07 -6.63
N CYS A 258 -17.07 -2.21 -6.21
CA CYS A 258 -17.90 -2.28 -5.01
C CYS A 258 -17.14 -1.84 -3.76
N LEU A 259 -15.92 -2.37 -3.57
CA LEU A 259 -15.04 -2.00 -2.47
C LEU A 259 -14.71 -0.50 -2.47
N ILE A 260 -14.37 0.05 -3.63
CA ILE A 260 -13.92 1.44 -3.74
C ILE A 260 -15.11 2.43 -3.63
N CYS A 261 -16.26 2.10 -4.21
CA CYS A 261 -17.46 2.95 -4.15
C CYS A 261 -18.15 2.91 -2.79
N ASN A 262 -18.18 1.77 -2.11
CA ASN A 262 -19.00 1.58 -0.90
C ASN A 262 -18.18 1.26 0.36
N GLY A 263 -16.89 1.02 0.22
CA GLY A 263 -16.03 0.58 1.33
C GLY A 263 -16.15 -0.93 1.64
N PRO A 264 -15.44 -1.39 2.67
CA PRO A 264 -15.32 -2.81 3.00
C PRO A 264 -16.64 -3.46 3.45
N SER A 265 -17.62 -2.66 3.87
CA SER A 265 -18.94 -3.16 4.26
C SER A 265 -19.80 -3.63 3.09
N VAL A 266 -19.51 -3.23 1.85
CA VAL A 266 -20.28 -3.63 0.66
C VAL A 266 -19.33 -3.82 -0.54
N GLN A 267 -18.47 -4.84 -0.44
CA GLN A 267 -17.31 -4.98 -1.32
C GLN A 267 -17.47 -6.01 -2.45
N TYR A 268 -18.58 -6.75 -2.51
CA TYR A 268 -18.74 -7.82 -3.49
C TYR A 268 -19.79 -7.45 -4.54
N ALA A 269 -19.46 -7.59 -5.82
CA ALA A 269 -20.44 -7.46 -6.89
C ALA A 269 -21.40 -8.66 -6.85
N LYS A 270 -22.68 -8.42 -7.11
CA LYS A 270 -23.66 -9.47 -7.37
C LYS A 270 -23.21 -10.33 -8.55
N THR A 271 -23.65 -11.60 -8.60
CA THR A 271 -23.34 -12.52 -9.70
C THR A 271 -23.79 -11.98 -11.07
N ASP A 272 -24.93 -11.28 -11.10
CA ASP A 272 -25.45 -10.61 -12.30
C ASP A 272 -24.80 -9.24 -12.58
N ARG A 273 -23.89 -8.76 -11.72
CA ARG A 273 -23.20 -7.46 -11.81
C ARG A 273 -24.13 -6.23 -11.79
N THR A 274 -25.36 -6.36 -11.32
CA THR A 274 -26.32 -5.23 -11.23
C THR A 274 -26.12 -4.35 -9.99
N GLY A 275 -25.28 -4.79 -9.04
CA GLY A 275 -25.02 -4.04 -7.82
C GLY A 275 -24.00 -4.72 -6.92
N CYS A 276 -23.93 -4.25 -5.68
CA CYS A 276 -23.01 -4.75 -4.66
C CYS A 276 -23.73 -5.40 -3.48
N LEU A 277 -23.00 -6.22 -2.73
CA LEU A 277 -23.44 -7.02 -1.58
C LEU A 277 -22.41 -6.90 -0.46
N VAL A 278 -22.90 -7.06 0.78
CA VAL A 278 -22.08 -7.13 1.99
C VAL A 278 -21.27 -8.42 2.03
N ASN A 279 -21.91 -9.54 1.68
CA ASN A 279 -21.32 -10.87 1.67
C ASN A 279 -21.02 -11.29 0.23
N PRO A 280 -20.01 -12.14 0.00
CA PRO A 280 -19.75 -12.68 -1.32
C PRO A 280 -21.00 -13.40 -1.84
N PRO A 281 -21.35 -13.26 -3.13
CA PRO A 281 -22.47 -13.96 -3.71
C PRO A 281 -22.34 -15.47 -3.46
N PRO A 282 -23.46 -16.18 -3.26
CA PRO A 282 -23.47 -17.64 -3.32
C PRO A 282 -22.85 -18.07 -4.65
N ILE A 283 -21.78 -18.86 -4.61
CA ILE A 283 -21.14 -19.38 -5.83
C ILE A 283 -21.86 -20.68 -6.18
N PRO A 284 -22.64 -20.75 -7.28
CA PRO A 284 -23.19 -22.02 -7.73
C PRO A 284 -22.05 -22.98 -8.07
N GLY A 285 -22.28 -24.26 -7.84
CA GLY A 285 -21.33 -25.29 -8.25
C GLY A 285 -21.19 -25.39 -9.77
N PHE A 286 -20.12 -26.02 -10.22
CA PHE A 286 -19.93 -26.39 -11.61
C PHE A 286 -20.93 -27.48 -12.02
N ASP A 287 -21.34 -27.43 -13.27
CA ASP A 287 -22.17 -28.46 -13.89
C ASP A 287 -21.42 -29.80 -13.96
N VAL A 288 -22.03 -30.83 -13.41
CA VAL A 288 -21.56 -32.21 -13.40
C VAL A 288 -22.59 -33.14 -14.04
N THR A 289 -22.15 -34.32 -14.45
CA THR A 289 -23.04 -35.38 -14.97
C THR A 289 -23.30 -36.40 -13.88
N CYS A 290 -24.57 -36.57 -13.53
CA CYS A 290 -25.03 -37.65 -12.67
C CYS A 290 -25.26 -38.93 -13.50
N SER A 291 -25.62 -40.05 -12.86
CA SER A 291 -25.60 -41.39 -13.50
C SER A 291 -26.44 -41.52 -14.78
N THR A 292 -27.52 -40.75 -14.90
CA THR A 292 -28.42 -40.69 -16.07
C THR A 292 -28.84 -39.24 -16.35
N LEU A 293 -29.36 -38.95 -17.55
CA LEU A 293 -29.90 -37.62 -17.91
C LEU A 293 -31.10 -37.29 -16.98
N PRO A 294 -30.98 -36.30 -16.08
CA PRO A 294 -32.04 -36.00 -15.12
C PRO A 294 -33.23 -35.28 -15.76
N SER A 295 -34.45 -35.66 -15.38
CA SER A 295 -35.59 -34.73 -15.30
C SER A 295 -35.53 -33.91 -14.00
N GLU A 296 -35.03 -34.50 -12.91
CA GLU A 296 -34.71 -33.84 -11.64
C GLU A 296 -33.39 -34.37 -11.07
N CYS A 297 -32.50 -33.49 -10.62
CA CYS A 297 -31.17 -33.86 -10.13
C CYS A 297 -31.17 -34.58 -8.79
N LYS A 298 -32.17 -34.35 -7.96
CA LYS A 298 -32.28 -34.95 -6.63
C LYS A 298 -32.36 -36.48 -6.67
N ASP A 299 -32.94 -37.04 -7.73
CA ASP A 299 -33.21 -38.48 -7.82
C ASP A 299 -32.10 -39.27 -8.51
N VAL A 300 -31.19 -38.59 -9.22
CA VAL A 300 -30.13 -39.23 -10.02
C VAL A 300 -28.72 -38.94 -9.50
N CYS A 301 -28.54 -37.91 -8.67
CA CYS A 301 -27.26 -37.60 -8.05
C CYS A 301 -27.19 -38.22 -6.63
N PRO A 302 -25.99 -38.53 -6.11
CA PRO A 302 -25.83 -38.92 -4.71
C PRO A 302 -26.38 -37.84 -3.78
N ASN A 303 -26.79 -38.23 -2.57
CA ASN A 303 -27.24 -37.27 -1.56
C ASN A 303 -26.22 -36.13 -1.41
N ALA A 304 -26.70 -34.89 -1.51
CA ALA A 304 -25.86 -33.72 -1.30
C ALA A 304 -25.40 -33.69 0.17
N PRO A 305 -24.22 -33.10 0.46
CA PRO A 305 -23.78 -32.89 1.83
C PRO A 305 -24.82 -32.12 2.66
N LYS A 306 -24.81 -32.34 3.98
CA LYS A 306 -25.81 -31.79 4.88
C LYS A 306 -26.00 -30.27 4.70
N GLY A 307 -27.24 -29.86 4.45
CA GLY A 307 -27.61 -28.45 4.25
C GLY A 307 -27.42 -27.93 2.83
N LEU A 308 -26.98 -28.77 1.88
CA LEU A 308 -26.83 -28.44 0.47
C LEU A 308 -27.86 -29.20 -0.37
N SER A 309 -28.10 -28.72 -1.59
CA SER A 309 -29.06 -29.28 -2.55
C SER A 309 -28.45 -29.29 -3.95
N TRP A 310 -28.77 -30.35 -4.70
CA TRP A 310 -28.59 -30.36 -6.15
C TRP A 310 -29.69 -29.56 -6.83
N GLN A 311 -29.35 -28.87 -7.91
CA GLN A 311 -30.29 -28.24 -8.83
C GLN A 311 -29.95 -28.61 -10.28
N ILE A 312 -30.88 -28.33 -11.20
CA ILE A 312 -30.63 -28.47 -12.64
C ILE A 312 -29.50 -27.51 -13.03
N GLY A 313 -28.52 -28.04 -13.76
CA GLY A 313 -27.35 -27.32 -14.21
C GLY A 313 -27.66 -26.29 -15.30
N SER A 314 -26.66 -25.47 -15.64
CA SER A 314 -26.75 -24.49 -16.72
C SER A 314 -26.90 -25.12 -18.11
N THR A 315 -26.41 -26.34 -18.27
CA THR A 315 -26.53 -27.14 -19.49
C THR A 315 -27.60 -28.22 -19.32
N GLN A 316 -28.41 -28.44 -20.36
CA GLN A 316 -29.42 -29.50 -20.38
C GLN A 316 -28.81 -30.85 -20.00
N GLY A 317 -29.44 -31.54 -19.04
CA GLY A 317 -28.99 -32.86 -18.58
C GLY A 317 -27.83 -32.85 -17.59
N LYS A 318 -27.39 -31.68 -17.11
CA LYS A 318 -26.39 -31.53 -16.05
C LYS A 318 -27.04 -31.13 -14.73
N CYS A 319 -26.30 -31.32 -13.64
CA CYS A 319 -26.67 -30.90 -12.30
C CYS A 319 -25.54 -30.09 -11.67
N ASN A 320 -25.85 -29.20 -10.74
CA ASN A 320 -24.83 -28.58 -9.89
C ASN A 320 -25.34 -28.39 -8.47
N ILE A 321 -24.43 -28.17 -7.52
CA ILE A 321 -24.79 -27.77 -6.17
C ILE A 321 -25.28 -26.34 -6.20
N GLN A 322 -26.46 -26.10 -5.60
CA GLN A 322 -27.12 -24.81 -5.65
C GLN A 322 -26.23 -23.67 -5.16
N VAL A 323 -25.50 -23.90 -4.07
CA VAL A 323 -24.54 -22.97 -3.47
C VAL A 323 -23.39 -23.78 -2.88
N CYS A 324 -22.17 -23.57 -3.36
CA CYS A 324 -20.98 -24.12 -2.72
C CYS A 324 -20.71 -23.42 -1.37
N PRO A 325 -20.22 -24.15 -0.35
CA PRO A 325 -19.90 -23.57 0.95
C PRO A 325 -18.92 -22.40 0.85
N SER A 326 -19.26 -21.26 1.44
CA SER A 326 -18.41 -20.05 1.45
C SER A 326 -17.15 -20.20 2.29
N ALA A 327 -17.15 -21.11 3.28
CA ALA A 327 -15.98 -21.48 4.07
C ALA A 327 -14.98 -22.35 3.29
N GLY A 328 -15.27 -22.71 2.03
CA GLY A 328 -14.52 -23.66 1.24
C GLY A 328 -14.98 -25.11 1.46
N THR A 329 -14.41 -26.04 0.69
CA THR A 329 -14.73 -27.48 0.77
C THR A 329 -13.55 -28.34 1.21
N ASP A 330 -12.44 -27.72 1.64
CA ASP A 330 -11.22 -28.40 2.07
C ASP A 330 -11.35 -29.13 3.41
N SER A 331 -12.40 -28.85 4.19
CA SER A 331 -12.70 -29.53 5.47
C SER A 331 -14.12 -29.24 5.95
N GLY A 332 -14.56 -29.94 7.00
CA GLY A 332 -15.81 -29.63 7.73
C GLY A 332 -17.10 -29.98 6.99
N ILE A 333 -17.02 -30.62 5.82
CA ILE A 333 -18.17 -31.15 5.10
C ILE A 333 -18.60 -32.46 5.74
N GLN A 334 -19.87 -32.84 5.61
CA GLN A 334 -20.36 -34.16 6.01
C GLN A 334 -21.10 -34.80 4.84
N GLY A 335 -20.55 -35.89 4.32
CA GLY A 335 -21.08 -36.59 3.15
C GLY A 335 -20.54 -36.07 1.83
N ALA A 336 -19.30 -35.57 1.80
CA ALA A 336 -18.64 -35.21 0.55
C ALA A 336 -18.51 -36.45 -0.36
N SER A 337 -18.85 -36.29 -1.63
CA SER A 337 -18.64 -37.28 -2.69
C SER A 337 -17.79 -36.69 -3.80
N ASP A 338 -17.15 -37.52 -4.62
CA ASP A 338 -16.41 -37.05 -5.80
C ASP A 338 -17.28 -36.17 -6.70
N LEU A 339 -18.55 -36.54 -6.87
CA LEU A 339 -19.46 -35.75 -7.70
C LEU A 339 -19.76 -34.38 -7.07
N PHE A 340 -19.95 -34.33 -5.75
CA PHE A 340 -20.03 -33.07 -5.01
C PHE A 340 -18.74 -32.26 -5.19
N CYS A 341 -17.57 -32.86 -5.05
CA CYS A 341 -16.28 -32.16 -5.17
C CYS A 341 -15.95 -31.71 -6.60
N GLN A 342 -16.52 -32.36 -7.62
CA GLN A 342 -16.46 -31.85 -9.00
C GLN A 342 -17.34 -30.60 -9.17
N SER A 343 -18.49 -30.55 -8.49
CA SER A 343 -19.37 -29.37 -8.51
C SER A 343 -18.84 -28.24 -7.62
N CYS A 344 -18.29 -28.56 -6.45
CA CYS A 344 -17.69 -27.61 -5.50
C CYS A 344 -16.24 -28.02 -5.15
N PRO A 345 -15.27 -27.77 -6.05
CA PRO A 345 -13.88 -28.14 -5.83
C PRO A 345 -13.27 -27.43 -4.62
N GLY A 346 -12.36 -28.12 -3.95
CA GLY A 346 -11.51 -27.53 -2.92
C GLY A 346 -10.36 -26.71 -3.52
N THR A 347 -9.37 -26.41 -2.69
CA THR A 347 -8.16 -25.69 -3.07
C THR A 347 -7.22 -26.59 -3.89
N PRO A 348 -6.87 -26.22 -5.15
CA PRO A 348 -5.97 -27.01 -5.97
C PRO A 348 -4.53 -27.02 -5.42
N LYS A 349 -3.77 -28.09 -5.70
CA LYS A 349 -2.35 -28.21 -5.35
C LYS A 349 -1.51 -28.25 -6.63
N GLY A 350 -1.01 -27.08 -7.03
CA GLY A 350 -0.33 -26.93 -8.31
C GLY A 350 -1.28 -27.25 -9.47
N PRO A 351 -0.94 -28.17 -10.40
CA PRO A 351 -1.82 -28.54 -11.50
C PRO A 351 -2.96 -29.50 -11.10
N ILE A 352 -2.95 -30.04 -9.88
CA ILE A 352 -3.92 -31.05 -9.43
C ILE A 352 -5.14 -30.35 -8.84
N LYS A 353 -6.32 -30.64 -9.40
CA LYS A 353 -7.61 -30.09 -8.91
C LYS A 353 -8.10 -30.87 -7.69
N ALA A 354 -8.69 -30.17 -6.72
CA ALA A 354 -9.28 -30.79 -5.53
C ALA A 354 -10.74 -31.23 -5.77
N VAL A 355 -10.91 -32.22 -6.64
CA VAL A 355 -12.23 -32.67 -7.15
C VAL A 355 -12.64 -34.05 -6.64
N TYR A 356 -11.89 -34.63 -5.70
CA TYR A 356 -12.17 -35.94 -5.13
C TYR A 356 -12.48 -35.80 -3.65
N ALA A 357 -13.43 -36.56 -3.12
CA ALA A 357 -13.68 -36.60 -1.69
C ALA A 357 -12.58 -37.38 -0.98
N ASN A 358 -12.16 -36.96 0.20
CA ASN A 358 -11.30 -37.78 1.07
C ASN A 358 -12.05 -39.02 1.57
N PHE A 359 -11.32 -39.97 2.16
CA PHE A 359 -11.90 -41.23 2.63
C PHE A 359 -12.97 -41.04 3.72
N ASP A 360 -12.78 -40.05 4.59
CA ASP A 360 -13.74 -39.74 5.66
C ASP A 360 -14.98 -38.99 5.16
N MET A 361 -15.05 -38.64 3.87
CA MET A 361 -16.13 -37.86 3.25
C MET A 361 -16.36 -36.50 3.93
N THR A 362 -15.29 -35.87 4.38
CA THR A 362 -15.29 -34.58 5.09
C THR A 362 -14.64 -33.43 4.34
N ALA A 363 -13.99 -33.70 3.21
CA ALA A 363 -13.22 -32.72 2.45
C ALA A 363 -13.14 -33.08 0.97
N CYS A 364 -12.99 -32.06 0.12
CA CYS A 364 -12.57 -32.18 -1.27
C CYS A 364 -11.07 -31.94 -1.38
N VAL A 365 -10.35 -32.88 -2.00
CA VAL A 365 -8.90 -32.96 -1.87
C VAL A 365 -8.19 -33.13 -3.22
N ALA A 366 -7.00 -32.54 -3.34
CA ALA A 366 -6.17 -32.55 -4.55
C ALA A 366 -5.34 -33.84 -4.67
N SER A 367 -6.03 -34.96 -4.92
CA SER A 367 -5.43 -36.26 -5.26
C SER A 367 -5.34 -36.43 -6.78
N SER A 368 -4.34 -37.18 -7.26
CA SER A 368 -4.16 -37.44 -8.70
C SER A 368 -5.27 -38.31 -9.32
N ALA A 369 -6.00 -39.04 -8.48
CA ALA A 369 -7.19 -39.83 -8.82
C ALA A 369 -8.15 -39.89 -7.63
N THR A 370 -9.33 -40.49 -7.81
CA THR A 370 -10.31 -40.71 -6.73
C THR A 370 -9.68 -41.40 -5.51
N CYS A 371 -10.13 -41.00 -4.31
CA CYS A 371 -9.74 -41.61 -3.05
C CYS A 371 -10.56 -42.87 -2.73
N ASN A 372 -11.56 -43.18 -3.55
CA ASN A 372 -12.35 -44.39 -3.40
C ASN A 372 -11.59 -45.60 -3.98
N ASP A 373 -11.19 -46.51 -3.10
CA ASP A 373 -10.43 -47.73 -3.45
C ASP A 373 -11.09 -48.58 -4.55
N PHE A 374 -12.42 -48.55 -4.68
CA PHE A 374 -13.15 -49.36 -5.66
C PHE A 374 -13.17 -48.77 -7.07
N THR A 375 -13.10 -47.44 -7.18
CA THR A 375 -13.18 -46.73 -8.47
C THR A 375 -11.85 -46.14 -8.90
N ARG A 376 -10.84 -46.17 -8.02
CA ARG A 376 -9.49 -45.72 -8.35
C ARG A 376 -8.85 -46.65 -9.38
N PRO A 377 -8.16 -46.10 -10.41
CA PRO A 377 -7.36 -46.91 -11.32
C PRO A 377 -6.36 -47.78 -10.54
N SER A 378 -6.34 -49.07 -10.87
CA SER A 378 -5.54 -50.08 -10.17
C SER A 378 -4.07 -49.66 -10.05
N CYS A 379 -3.52 -49.78 -8.84
CA CYS A 379 -2.10 -49.61 -8.56
C CYS A 379 -1.50 -48.25 -8.96
N THR A 380 -2.26 -47.18 -8.68
CA THR A 380 -1.86 -45.78 -8.97
C THR A 380 -1.69 -44.91 -7.72
N TRP A 381 -1.61 -45.49 -6.52
CA TRP A 381 -1.34 -44.72 -5.31
C TRP A 381 0.09 -44.17 -5.30
N ASN A 382 0.24 -42.96 -4.77
CA ASN A 382 1.52 -42.38 -4.39
C ASN A 382 1.37 -41.77 -3.00
N ASP A 383 2.49 -41.50 -2.33
CA ASP A 383 2.50 -40.99 -0.95
C ASP A 383 1.69 -39.70 -0.79
N ASN A 384 1.75 -38.79 -1.79
CA ASN A 384 0.98 -37.56 -1.75
C ASN A 384 -0.53 -37.84 -1.78
N ASP A 385 -0.99 -38.78 -2.62
CA ASP A 385 -2.39 -39.16 -2.68
C ASP A 385 -2.84 -39.87 -1.40
N CYS A 386 -2.00 -40.76 -0.85
CA CYS A 386 -2.29 -41.43 0.41
C CYS A 386 -2.48 -40.43 1.55
N LEU A 387 -1.51 -39.54 1.74
CA LEU A 387 -1.60 -38.46 2.74
C LEU A 387 -2.82 -37.57 2.51
N THR A 388 -3.15 -37.26 1.26
CA THR A 388 -4.27 -36.38 0.91
C THR A 388 -5.63 -37.03 1.12
N CYS A 389 -5.76 -38.32 0.78
CA CYS A 389 -7.01 -39.08 0.87
C CYS A 389 -7.31 -39.61 2.28
N TYR A 390 -6.27 -40.00 3.02
CA TYR A 390 -6.39 -40.68 4.33
C TYR A 390 -5.84 -39.86 5.50
N GLY A 391 -5.27 -38.68 5.24
CA GLY A 391 -4.62 -37.87 6.26
C GLY A 391 -3.45 -38.62 6.90
N GLN A 392 -3.30 -38.46 8.22
CA GLN A 392 -2.21 -39.09 8.97
C GLN A 392 -2.42 -40.60 9.22
N THR A 393 -3.60 -41.14 8.90
CA THR A 393 -3.89 -42.56 9.17
C THR A 393 -3.16 -43.49 8.20
N LYS A 394 -2.95 -43.08 6.95
CA LYS A 394 -2.22 -43.82 5.91
C LYS A 394 -1.51 -42.86 4.97
N GLN A 395 -0.24 -42.56 5.27
CA GLN A 395 0.50 -41.52 4.56
C GLN A 395 1.33 -42.03 3.38
N TYR A 396 1.55 -43.34 3.29
CA TYR A 396 2.49 -43.93 2.34
C TYR A 396 1.79 -44.90 1.41
N ALA A 397 2.15 -44.90 0.14
CA ALA A 397 1.74 -45.95 -0.79
C ALA A 397 2.53 -47.24 -0.49
N THR A 398 1.88 -48.38 -0.68
CA THR A 398 2.56 -49.68 -0.74
C THR A 398 3.54 -49.70 -1.92
N GLU A 399 4.54 -50.57 -1.88
CA GLU A 399 5.54 -50.68 -2.96
C GLU A 399 4.91 -51.02 -4.32
N ASP A 400 3.86 -51.84 -4.31
CA ASP A 400 3.05 -52.17 -5.49
C ASP A 400 2.09 -51.04 -5.92
N LYS A 401 2.01 -49.94 -5.15
CA LYS A 401 1.12 -48.79 -5.36
C LYS A 401 -0.37 -49.11 -5.36
N CYS A 402 -0.76 -50.31 -4.93
CA CYS A 402 -2.14 -50.76 -4.97
C CYS A 402 -2.94 -50.30 -3.74
N ARG A 403 -2.27 -49.90 -2.64
CA ARG A 403 -2.92 -49.49 -1.38
C ARG A 403 -2.12 -48.39 -0.68
N CYS A 404 -2.72 -47.81 0.37
CA CYS A 404 -2.05 -46.94 1.32
C CYS A 404 -1.82 -47.64 2.67
N GLN A 405 -0.74 -47.26 3.35
CA GLN A 405 -0.32 -47.78 4.65
C GLN A 405 0.22 -46.66 5.55
N SER A 406 0.28 -46.93 6.86
CA SER A 406 0.69 -45.97 7.89
C SER A 406 2.21 -45.82 8.03
N THR A 407 2.99 -46.79 7.56
CA THR A 407 4.46 -46.80 7.67
C THR A 407 5.11 -46.77 6.28
N PRO A 408 6.30 -46.16 6.12
CA PRO A 408 7.03 -46.20 4.85
C PRO A 408 7.37 -47.64 4.46
N SER A 409 7.31 -47.95 3.16
CA SER A 409 7.82 -49.22 2.65
C SER A 409 9.34 -49.25 2.82
N THR A 410 9.86 -50.07 3.73
CA THR A 410 11.30 -50.35 3.80
C THR A 410 11.68 -51.17 2.60
N SER A 411 12.54 -50.63 1.73
CA SER A 411 13.15 -51.35 0.63
C SER A 411 13.83 -52.62 1.15
N SER A 412 13.19 -53.77 0.97
CA SER A 412 13.85 -55.06 1.15
C SER A 412 14.88 -55.17 0.03
N SER A 413 16.15 -54.89 0.36
CA SER A 413 17.26 -55.39 -0.43
C SER A 413 17.04 -56.89 -0.63
N SER A 414 17.00 -57.29 -1.89
CA SER A 414 16.97 -58.67 -2.33
C SER A 414 17.76 -59.60 -1.39
N GLN A 415 17.10 -60.65 -0.90
CA GLN A 415 17.82 -61.83 -0.44
C GLN A 415 18.55 -62.43 -1.65
N SER A 416 19.74 -61.89 -1.91
CA SER A 416 20.76 -62.55 -2.70
C SER A 416 21.12 -63.84 -1.99
N SER A 417 21.00 -64.96 -2.70
CA SER A 417 21.51 -66.27 -2.31
C SER A 417 22.99 -66.19 -1.91
N GLN A 418 23.27 -65.89 -0.65
CA GLN A 418 24.61 -66.07 -0.09
C GLN A 418 24.72 -67.47 0.48
N LYS A 419 25.46 -68.29 -0.26
CA LYS A 419 26.01 -69.57 0.16
C LYS A 419 26.59 -69.46 1.57
N ILE A 420 26.07 -70.29 2.45
CA ILE A 420 26.66 -70.63 3.74
C ILE A 420 28.08 -71.15 3.48
N LEU A 421 29.09 -70.36 3.83
CA LEU A 421 30.46 -70.81 4.07
C LEU A 421 30.62 -70.91 5.59
N VAL A 422 30.47 -72.13 6.10
CA VAL A 422 30.84 -72.47 7.47
C VAL A 422 32.36 -72.38 7.57
N SER A 423 32.87 -71.43 8.35
CA SER A 423 34.26 -71.47 8.83
C SER A 423 34.29 -71.08 10.30
N THR A 424 34.46 -72.11 11.11
CA THR A 424 34.78 -72.16 12.55
C THR A 424 35.89 -71.20 12.97
N ILE A 425 35.63 -70.29 13.92
CA ILE A 425 36.63 -69.81 14.91
C ILE A 425 35.95 -69.53 16.28
N ILE A 426 36.08 -70.53 17.15
CA ILE A 426 36.40 -70.52 18.59
C ILE A 426 36.23 -69.19 19.37
N LEU A 427 35.29 -69.19 20.32
CA LEU A 427 35.24 -68.31 21.49
C LEU A 427 36.07 -68.94 22.63
N ILE A 428 37.12 -68.25 23.09
CA ILE A 428 37.69 -68.47 24.43
C ILE A 428 37.21 -67.32 25.30
N SER A 429 36.42 -67.68 26.30
CA SER A 429 35.97 -66.82 27.39
C SER A 429 36.94 -66.90 28.59
N SER A 430 37.04 -65.76 29.29
CA SER A 430 37.44 -65.61 30.70
C SER A 430 38.98 -65.59 30.92
N SER A 431 39.56 -64.59 31.58
CA SER A 431 39.18 -64.13 32.92
C SER A 431 39.74 -62.72 33.21
N LEU A 432 38.93 -61.89 33.86
CA LEU A 432 39.41 -60.75 34.65
C LEU A 432 40.18 -61.28 35.86
N LEU A 433 41.35 -60.72 36.12
CA LEU A 433 41.94 -60.57 37.45
C LEU A 433 42.79 -59.28 37.43
N PHE A 434 42.40 -58.37 38.32
CA PHE A 434 42.94 -57.05 38.68
C PHE A 434 42.51 -55.84 37.84
#